data_AF-A0A7J9GY03-F1
#
_entry.id   AF-A0A7J9GY03-F1
#
_cell.length_a   1.000
_cell.length_b   1.000
_cell.length_c   1.000
_cell.angle_alpha   90.00
_cell.angle_beta   90.00
_cell.angle_gamma   90.00
#
_symmetry.space_group_name_H-M   'P 1'
#
loop_
_entity.id
_entity.type
_entity.pdbx_description
1 polymer ?
#
loop_
_entity_poly.entity_id
_entity_poly.type
_entity_poly.pdbx_seq_one_letter_code
_entity_poly.pdbx_strand_id
1 'polypeptide(L)'
;MAAGEGREFVYRISTAEEWEALQKNGSAFGGDLDKSSGFIHLSSLHQVKTTLQNFFSNVKLDLYLLQIDAKKLGDGLIYEVVDGSNSFPHFYGPSRSFAPLPLDAVTKAEKLSVVDGQFSCSLLN
;
A
#
# COMPACT_ATOMS: atom_id res chain seq x y z
N MET A 1 1.94 -25.34 -21.46
CA MET A 1 2.64 -24.94 -20.23
C MET A 1 2.01 -23.64 -19.76
N ALA A 2 1.02 -23.69 -18.87
CA ALA A 2 0.50 -22.48 -18.23
C ALA A 2 1.30 -22.31 -16.94
N ALA A 3 2.23 -21.36 -16.94
CA ALA A 3 2.94 -20.95 -15.74
C ALA A 3 1.89 -20.60 -14.66
N GLY A 4 2.11 -21.06 -13.43
CA GLY A 4 1.22 -20.79 -12.31
C GLY A 4 0.91 -19.31 -12.24
N GLU A 5 -0.37 -18.97 -12.14
CA GLU A 5 -0.82 -17.59 -11.97
C GLU A 5 -0.30 -17.04 -10.64
N GLY A 6 0.91 -16.49 -10.65
CA GLY A 6 1.49 -15.81 -9.50
C GLY A 6 0.57 -14.65 -9.11
N ARG A 7 0.03 -14.71 -7.90
CA ARG A 7 -0.61 -13.53 -7.29
C ARG A 7 0.50 -12.55 -6.95
N GLU A 8 0.53 -11.44 -7.66
CA GLU A 8 1.40 -10.31 -7.32
C GLU A 8 0.71 -9.46 -6.26
N PHE A 9 1.44 -9.11 -5.21
CA PHE A 9 0.93 -8.30 -4.12
C PHE A 9 1.73 -7.01 -4.00
N VAL A 10 0.98 -5.93 -3.81
CA VAL A 10 1.50 -4.61 -3.42
C VAL A 10 0.95 -4.25 -2.05
N TYR A 11 1.61 -3.32 -1.38
CA TYR A 11 1.37 -3.06 0.03
C TYR A 11 1.09 -1.59 0.29
N ARG A 12 0.11 -1.33 1.14
CA ARG A 12 -0.20 0.01 1.64
C ARG A 12 0.10 0.07 3.14
N ILE A 13 0.93 1.02 3.54
CA ILE A 13 1.04 1.42 4.94
C ILE A 13 -0.08 2.43 5.18
N SER A 14 -0.99 2.10 6.08
CA SER A 14 -2.20 2.86 6.34
C SER A 14 -2.26 3.30 7.79
N THR A 15 -2.80 4.49 8.07
CA THR A 15 -3.16 4.87 9.43
C THR A 15 -4.42 4.12 9.87
N ALA A 16 -4.64 3.99 11.18
CA ALA A 16 -5.90 3.43 11.68
C ALA A 16 -7.14 4.14 11.12
N GLU A 17 -7.11 5.47 11.03
CA GLU A 17 -8.21 6.26 10.49
C GLU A 17 -8.49 5.96 9.00
N GLU A 18 -7.44 5.88 8.18
CA GLU A 18 -7.59 5.52 6.76
C GLU A 18 -8.13 4.10 6.61
N TRP A 19 -7.64 3.15 7.42
CA TRP A 19 -8.12 1.77 7.40
C TRP A 19 -9.60 1.66 7.84
N GLU A 20 -10.01 2.39 8.87
CA GLU A 20 -11.41 2.47 9.30
C GLU A 20 -12.30 3.10 8.21
N ALA A 21 -11.85 4.18 7.58
CA ALA A 21 -12.56 4.82 6.48
C ALA A 21 -12.71 3.88 5.26
N LEU A 22 -11.65 3.14 4.92
CA LEU A 22 -11.65 2.17 3.84
C LEU A 22 -12.67 1.05 4.10
N GLN A 23 -12.71 0.51 5.31
CA GLN A 23 -13.69 -0.51 5.71
C GLN A 23 -15.12 0.02 5.70
N LYS A 24 -15.34 1.24 6.22
CA LYS A 24 -16.67 1.85 6.32
C LYS A 24 -17.27 2.22 4.97
N ASN A 25 -16.46 2.76 4.07
CA ASN A 25 -16.93 3.32 2.80
C ASN A 25 -16.73 2.37 1.62
N GLY A 26 -16.00 1.26 1.82
CA GLY A 26 -15.60 0.33 0.76
C GLY A 26 -14.49 0.86 -0.16
N SER A 27 -14.06 2.11 0.01
CA SER A 27 -12.93 2.70 -0.70
C SER A 27 -12.35 3.91 0.06
N ALA A 28 -11.08 4.27 -0.18
CA ALA A 28 -10.44 5.43 0.45
C ALA A 28 -9.45 6.15 -0.49
N PHE A 29 -9.38 7.48 -0.39
CA PHE A 29 -8.46 8.31 -1.18
C PHE A 29 -7.05 8.43 -0.57
N GLY A 30 -6.72 7.62 0.44
CA GLY A 30 -5.46 7.73 1.14
C GLY A 30 -5.28 9.00 1.95
N GLY A 31 -4.02 9.33 2.24
CA GLY A 31 -3.61 10.47 3.03
C GLY A 31 -3.39 11.73 2.19
N ASP A 32 -2.89 12.78 2.82
CA ASP A 32 -2.69 14.08 2.18
C ASP A 32 -1.65 14.03 1.05
N LEU A 33 -0.60 13.21 1.21
CA LEU A 33 0.41 13.02 0.17
C LEU A 33 -0.21 12.40 -1.10
N ASP A 34 -1.08 11.41 -0.95
CA ASP A 34 -1.75 10.76 -2.07
C ASP A 34 -2.68 11.74 -2.81
N LYS A 35 -3.46 12.53 -2.05
CA LYS A 35 -4.34 13.56 -2.62
C LYS A 35 -3.55 14.65 -3.35
N SER A 36 -2.38 15.04 -2.82
CA SER A 36 -1.53 16.06 -3.44
C SER A 36 -0.82 15.57 -4.72
N SER A 37 -0.48 14.29 -4.77
CA SER A 37 0.23 13.66 -5.90
C SER A 37 -0.70 13.12 -6.99
N GLY A 38 -1.95 12.83 -6.64
CA GLY A 38 -2.95 12.29 -7.57
C GLY A 38 -2.89 10.77 -7.74
N PHE A 39 -2.29 10.04 -6.80
CA PHE A 39 -2.25 8.58 -6.79
C PHE A 39 -2.04 8.04 -5.38
N ILE A 40 -2.45 6.79 -5.14
CA ILE A 40 -2.18 6.09 -3.88
C ILE A 40 -0.77 5.49 -3.94
N HIS A 41 0.09 5.88 -2.99
CA HIS A 41 1.42 5.31 -2.85
C HIS A 41 1.33 3.90 -2.28
N LEU A 42 1.92 2.96 -2.98
CA LEU A 42 2.06 1.57 -2.58
C LEU A 42 3.54 1.19 -2.54
N SER A 43 3.83 0.00 -2.04
CA SER A 43 5.18 -0.56 -1.98
C SER A 43 5.16 -2.02 -2.41
N SER A 44 6.24 -2.47 -3.05
CA SER A 44 6.56 -3.89 -3.12
C SER A 44 6.97 -4.40 -1.73
N LEU A 45 6.85 -5.70 -1.46
CA LEU A 45 7.13 -6.25 -0.13
C LEU A 45 8.53 -5.87 0.40
N HIS A 46 9.55 -5.97 -0.44
CA HIS A 46 10.94 -5.65 -0.08
C HIS A 46 11.16 -4.16 0.24
N GLN A 47 10.26 -3.27 -0.21
CA GLN A 47 10.33 -1.83 0.03
C GLN A 47 9.67 -1.41 1.35
N VAL A 48 8.71 -2.20 1.86
CA VAL A 48 7.87 -1.80 3.01
C VAL A 48 8.69 -1.42 4.24
N LYS A 49 9.71 -2.21 4.60
CA LYS A 49 10.53 -1.92 5.79
C LYS A 49 11.26 -0.59 5.66
N THR A 50 11.85 -0.31 4.49
CA THR A 50 12.54 0.96 4.22
C THR A 50 11.56 2.14 4.18
N THR A 51 10.38 1.98 3.57
CA THR A 51 9.32 3.01 3.57
C THR A 51 8.87 3.33 4.99
N LEU A 52 8.64 2.32 5.84
CA LEU A 52 8.29 2.50 7.25
C LEU A 52 9.37 3.28 8.01
N GLN A 53 10.63 2.92 7.84
CA GLN A 53 11.75 3.60 8.50
C GLN A 53 11.89 5.06 8.04
N ASN A 54 11.76 5.34 6.76
CA ASN A 54 11.99 6.68 6.21
C ASN A 54 10.85 7.66 6.53
N PHE A 55 9.60 7.20 6.50
CA PHE A 55 8.43 8.09 6.56
C PHE A 55 7.61 7.97 7.85
N PHE A 56 7.69 6.83 8.56
CA PHE A 56 6.78 6.51 9.66
C PHE A 56 7.43 6.36 11.04
N SER A 57 8.76 6.41 11.14
CA SER A 57 9.49 6.22 12.42
C SER A 57 9.07 7.15 13.57
N ASN A 58 8.57 8.36 13.26
CA ASN A 58 8.14 9.35 14.25
C ASN A 58 6.61 9.45 14.38
N VAL A 59 5.86 8.60 13.67
CA VAL A 59 4.39 8.61 13.70
C VAL A 59 3.91 7.92 14.98
N LYS A 60 3.08 8.61 15.75
CA LYS A 60 2.49 8.10 17.01
C LYS A 60 1.10 7.49 16.83
N LEU A 61 0.67 7.33 15.59
CA LEU A 61 -0.61 6.72 15.25
C LEU A 61 -0.43 5.21 15.10
N ASP A 62 -1.50 4.48 15.36
CA ASP A 62 -1.58 3.08 14.98
C ASP A 62 -1.49 2.96 13.44
N LEU A 63 -0.61 2.07 12.98
CA LEU A 63 -0.40 1.79 11.57
C LEU A 63 -0.83 0.37 11.24
N TYR A 64 -1.29 0.17 10.01
CA TYR A 64 -1.65 -1.10 9.44
C TYR A 64 -0.85 -1.32 8.17
N LEU A 65 -0.47 -2.57 7.91
CA LEU A 65 0.02 -3.02 6.62
C LEU A 65 -1.10 -3.77 5.90
N LEU A 66 -1.52 -3.22 4.78
CA LEU A 66 -2.54 -3.81 3.91
C LEU A 66 -1.83 -4.52 2.75
N GLN A 67 -2.13 -5.80 2.55
CA GLN A 67 -1.72 -6.58 1.39
C GLN A 67 -2.82 -6.50 0.33
N ILE A 68 -2.47 -6.02 -0.86
CA ILE A 68 -3.40 -5.73 -1.95
C ILE A 68 -3.07 -6.59 -3.16
N ASP A 69 -4.10 -7.24 -3.73
CA ASP A 69 -3.97 -8.02 -4.96
C ASP A 69 -3.79 -7.09 -6.16
N ALA A 70 -2.58 -7.09 -6.74
CA ALA A 70 -2.25 -6.23 -7.86
C ALA A 70 -3.15 -6.51 -9.08
N LYS A 71 -3.61 -7.76 -9.27
CA LYS A 71 -4.51 -8.10 -10.38
C LYS A 71 -5.87 -7.40 -10.27
N LYS A 72 -6.36 -7.17 -9.05
CA LYS A 72 -7.63 -6.46 -8.81
C LYS A 72 -7.53 -4.97 -9.11
N LEU A 73 -6.33 -4.39 -9.01
CA LEU A 73 -6.09 -2.99 -9.36
C LEU A 73 -5.99 -2.78 -10.88
N GLY A 74 -5.60 -3.82 -11.62
CA GLY A 74 -5.55 -3.83 -13.08
C GLY A 74 -4.72 -2.67 -13.66
N ASP A 75 -5.20 -2.10 -14.77
CA ASP A 75 -4.52 -1.01 -15.50
C ASP A 75 -4.41 0.31 -14.71
N GLY A 76 -5.02 0.38 -13.53
CA GLY A 76 -4.88 1.51 -12.62
C GLY A 76 -3.60 1.48 -11.78
N LEU A 77 -2.89 0.36 -11.75
CA LEU A 77 -1.61 0.20 -11.06
C LEU A 77 -0.45 0.45 -12.04
N ILE A 78 0.42 1.41 -11.70
CA ILE A 78 1.57 1.79 -12.53
C ILE A 78 2.82 1.70 -11.67
N TYR A 79 3.86 1.07 -12.21
CA TYR A 79 5.17 0.99 -11.58
C TYR A 79 6.06 2.11 -12.13
N GLU A 80 6.39 3.09 -11.29
CA GLU A 80 7.19 4.26 -11.67
C GLU A 80 8.57 4.19 -11.04
N VAL A 81 9.61 4.57 -11.79
CA VAL A 81 10.99 4.57 -11.33
C VAL A 81 11.23 5.83 -10.50
N VAL A 82 11.58 5.67 -9.22
CA VAL A 82 11.83 6.77 -8.28
C VAL A 82 13.32 7.12 -8.22
N ASP A 83 14.17 6.11 -8.30
CA ASP A 83 15.61 6.25 -8.48
C ASP A 83 16.10 5.16 -9.45
N GLY A 84 17.33 5.27 -9.96
CA GLY A 84 17.86 4.42 -11.05
C GLY A 84 17.79 2.89 -10.84
N SER A 85 17.35 2.42 -9.67
CA SER A 85 17.14 1.00 -9.37
C SER A 85 15.79 0.66 -8.74
N ASN A 86 15.08 1.64 -8.15
CA ASN A 86 13.84 1.38 -7.41
C ASN A 86 12.61 1.85 -8.18
N SER A 87 11.69 0.92 -8.44
CA SER A 87 10.36 1.23 -8.94
C SER A 87 9.30 1.01 -7.87
N PHE A 88 8.46 2.02 -7.65
CA PHE A 88 7.36 1.96 -6.70
C PHE A 88 6.02 1.81 -7.43
N PRO A 89 5.11 0.97 -6.90
CA PRO A 89 3.75 0.90 -7.40
C PRO A 89 2.94 2.11 -6.95
N HIS A 90 2.27 2.75 -7.90
CA HIS A 90 1.33 3.86 -7.70
C HIS A 90 -0.02 3.50 -8.30
N PHE A 91 -1.08 3.66 -7.52
CA PHE A 91 -2.44 3.39 -8.00
C PHE A 91 -3.17 4.69 -8.34
N TYR A 92 -3.43 4.88 -9.63
CA TYR A 92 -4.19 6.01 -10.17
C TYR A 92 -5.66 5.68 -10.41
N GLY A 93 -6.01 4.39 -10.43
CA GLY A 93 -7.31 3.90 -10.85
C GLY A 93 -7.48 3.72 -12.36
N PRO A 94 -8.57 3.08 -12.81
CA PRO A 94 -8.75 2.66 -14.20
C PRO A 94 -8.72 3.81 -15.22
N SER A 95 -9.14 5.02 -14.83
CA SER A 95 -9.11 6.21 -15.71
C SER A 95 -7.79 6.97 -15.66
N ARG A 96 -6.83 6.56 -14.82
CA ARG A 96 -5.56 7.26 -14.53
C ARG A 96 -5.74 8.69 -14.02
N SER A 97 -6.79 8.94 -13.23
CA SER A 97 -7.19 10.30 -12.81
C SER A 97 -7.36 10.47 -11.30
N PHE A 98 -6.65 9.65 -10.50
CA PHE A 98 -6.80 9.52 -9.06
C PHE A 98 -8.15 8.92 -8.64
N ALA A 99 -8.18 7.60 -8.43
CA ALA A 99 -9.31 6.88 -7.87
C ALA A 99 -9.03 6.42 -6.45
N PRO A 100 -10.07 6.26 -5.60
CA PRO A 100 -9.88 5.72 -4.27
C PRO A 100 -9.49 4.24 -4.35
N LEU A 101 -8.60 3.80 -3.46
CA LEU A 101 -8.24 2.40 -3.28
C LEU A 101 -9.49 1.62 -2.85
N PRO A 102 -9.90 0.56 -3.57
CA PRO A 102 -11.09 -0.18 -3.20
C PRO A 102 -10.77 -1.27 -2.16
N LEU A 103 -11.68 -1.46 -1.20
CA LEU A 103 -11.53 -2.44 -0.12
C LEU A 103 -11.47 -3.87 -0.66
N ASP A 104 -12.17 -4.16 -1.76
CA ASP A 104 -12.21 -5.50 -2.36
C ASP A 104 -10.85 -5.97 -2.90
N ALA A 105 -9.93 -5.05 -3.17
CA ALA A 105 -8.55 -5.35 -3.56
C ALA A 105 -7.66 -5.73 -2.37
N VAL A 106 -8.05 -5.36 -1.14
CA VAL A 106 -7.33 -5.72 0.09
C VAL A 106 -7.59 -7.19 0.42
N THR A 107 -6.53 -7.98 0.50
CA THR A 107 -6.58 -9.42 0.80
C THR A 107 -6.22 -9.75 2.24
N LYS A 108 -5.39 -8.92 2.87
CA LYS A 108 -5.03 -9.02 4.29
C LYS A 108 -4.75 -7.63 4.84
N ALA A 109 -5.04 -7.43 6.12
CA ALA A 109 -4.70 -6.22 6.86
C ALA A 109 -4.18 -6.61 8.23
N GLU A 110 -3.03 -6.07 8.64
CA GLU A 110 -2.43 -6.34 9.94
C GLU A 110 -1.95 -5.07 10.61
N LYS A 111 -2.26 -4.94 11.90
CA LYS A 111 -1.71 -3.87 12.73
C LYS A 111 -0.19 -4.06 12.87
N LEU A 112 0.55 -3.01 12.59
CA LEU A 112 2.00 -2.97 12.78
C LEU A 112 2.31 -2.75 14.26
N SER A 113 3.29 -3.50 14.75
CA SER A 113 3.89 -3.29 16.06
C SER A 113 5.34 -2.84 15.89
N VAL A 114 5.87 -2.10 16.87
CA VAL A 114 7.29 -1.74 16.90
C VAL A 114 7.99 -2.59 17.94
N VAL A 115 8.97 -3.39 17.50
CA VAL A 115 9.82 -4.23 18.36
C VAL A 115 11.26 -3.80 18.13
N ASP A 116 11.96 -3.40 19.19
CA ASP A 116 13.35 -2.91 19.14
C ASP A 116 13.58 -1.79 18.09
N GLY A 117 12.61 -0.88 17.97
CA GLY A 117 12.66 0.24 17.03
C GLY A 117 12.39 -0.15 15.56
N GLN A 118 12.01 -1.40 15.30
CA GLN A 118 11.67 -1.90 13.97
C GLN A 118 10.19 -2.28 13.87
N PHE A 119 9.56 -1.89 12.76
CA PHE A 119 8.19 -2.29 12.48
C PHE A 119 8.11 -3.77 12.11
N SER A 120 7.11 -4.46 12.67
CA SER A 120 6.89 -5.89 12.51
C SER A 120 5.40 -6.23 12.41
N CYS A 121 5.09 -7.20 11.55
CA CYS A 121 3.83 -7.95 11.48
C CYS A 121 4.07 -9.25 10.71
N SER A 122 3.08 -10.16 10.65
CA SER A 122 3.28 -11.46 10.00
C SER A 122 3.41 -11.40 8.48
N LEU A 123 3.03 -10.28 7.86
CA LEU A 123 3.27 -10.00 6.44
C LEU A 123 4.73 -9.65 6.11
N LEU A 124 5.55 -9.30 7.11
CA LEU A 124 6.95 -8.86 6.94
C LEU A 124 8.00 -9.93 7.31
N ASN A 125 7.53 -11.15 7.56
CA ASN A 125 8.32 -12.30 8.04
C ASN A 125 8.59 -13.30 6.92
#